data_AF-A0A1J4K6S6-F1
#
_entry.id   AF-A0A1J4K6S6-F1
#
_cell.length_a   1.000
_cell.length_b   1.000
_cell.length_c   1.000
_cell.angle_alpha   90.00
_cell.angle_beta   90.00
_cell.angle_gamma   90.00
#
_symmetry.space_group_name_H-M   'P 1'
#
loop_
_entity.id
_entity.type
_entity.pdbx_description
1 polymer ?
#
loop_
_entity_poly.entity_id
_entity_poly.type
_entity_poly.pdbx_seq_one_letter_code
_entity_poly.pdbx_strand_id
1 'polypeptide(L)'
;MNLFITSTIICSFISLCTTSGAFFTEALYLENQKLGGYGTSLDSFLRYSIVALMISFFFQTLFSLIHKAWARGIAIVIALEIFIHNILSLIFLITSKKRTMKMFSMLFIPGEMSGDIIMKKHNCCGWDNSTQYLGLCTSNITCNEVISNLFPGKKSIIVPLLSISIVLDFYDFVVLIYSMKFISPHLPSFKRGYSSIR
;
A
#
# COMPACT_ATOMS: atom_id res chain seq x y z
N MET A 1 30.44 -11.10 0.99
CA MET A 1 29.70 -10.36 -0.06
C MET A 1 28.45 -11.10 -0.51
N ASN A 2 28.50 -12.41 -0.78
CA ASN A 2 27.32 -13.20 -1.17
C ASN A 2 26.19 -13.18 -0.13
N LEU A 3 26.49 -13.22 1.17
CA LEU A 3 25.47 -13.21 2.22
C LEU A 3 24.55 -11.97 2.20
N PHE A 4 25.10 -10.77 1.96
CA PHE A 4 24.33 -9.53 1.92
C PHE A 4 23.38 -9.49 0.71
N ILE A 5 23.86 -9.92 -0.45
CA ILE A 5 23.06 -9.96 -1.68
C ILE A 5 21.92 -10.96 -1.54
N THR A 6 22.22 -12.17 -1.05
CA THR A 6 21.19 -13.19 -0.82
C THR A 6 20.15 -12.73 0.21
N SER A 7 20.58 -12.07 1.29
CA SER A 7 19.66 -11.51 2.28
C SER A 7 18.73 -10.47 1.68
N THR A 8 19.25 -9.51 0.90
CA THR A 8 18.42 -8.48 0.25
C THR A 8 17.42 -9.09 -0.71
N ILE A 9 17.82 -10.07 -1.52
CA ILE A 9 16.91 -10.72 -2.46
C ILE A 9 15.77 -11.44 -1.72
N ILE A 10 16.08 -12.16 -0.63
CA ILE A 10 15.08 -12.89 0.15
C ILE A 10 14.10 -11.91 0.82
N CYS A 11 14.61 -10.89 1.51
CA CYS A 11 13.78 -9.92 2.21
C CYS A 11 12.90 -9.12 1.23
N SER A 12 13.45 -8.69 0.10
CA SER A 12 12.72 -8.02 -0.96
C SER A 12 11.63 -8.90 -1.56
N PHE A 13 11.91 -10.19 -1.78
CA PHE A 13 10.91 -11.13 -2.28
C PHE A 13 9.77 -11.38 -1.28
N ILE A 14 10.09 -11.54 0.01
CA ILE A 14 9.08 -11.71 1.06
C ILE A 14 8.24 -10.44 1.19
N SER A 15 8.87 -9.26 1.16
CA SER A 15 8.19 -7.95 1.22
C SER A 15 7.25 -7.74 0.03
N LEU A 16 7.67 -8.11 -1.18
CA LEU A 16 6.82 -8.09 -2.36
C LEU A 16 5.62 -9.03 -2.20
N CYS A 17 5.83 -10.25 -1.71
CA CYS A 17 4.76 -11.22 -1.49
C CYS A 17 3.74 -10.75 -0.46
N THR A 18 4.18 -10.21 0.68
CA THR A 18 3.29 -9.73 1.74
C THR A 18 2.52 -8.49 1.31
N THR A 19 3.17 -7.55 0.62
CA THR A 19 2.51 -6.34 0.11
C THR A 19 1.51 -6.65 -0.99
N SER A 20 1.89 -7.48 -1.97
CA SER A 20 1.00 -7.91 -3.05
C SER A 20 -0.18 -8.70 -2.50
N GLY A 21 0.06 -9.59 -1.53
CA GLY A 21 -0.99 -10.33 -0.83
C GLY A 21 -1.97 -9.42 -0.09
N ALA A 22 -1.47 -8.37 0.57
CA ALA A 22 -2.29 -7.36 1.24
C ALA A 22 -3.20 -6.62 0.25
N PHE A 23 -2.64 -6.12 -0.86
CA PHE A 23 -3.43 -5.42 -1.88
C PHE A 23 -4.42 -6.33 -2.61
N PHE A 24 -4.01 -7.55 -2.96
CA PHE A 24 -4.88 -8.51 -3.62
C PHE A 24 -6.05 -8.92 -2.73
N THR A 25 -5.81 -9.11 -1.42
CA THR A 25 -6.86 -9.40 -0.44
C THR A 25 -7.88 -8.27 -0.34
N GLU A 26 -7.41 -7.01 -0.31
CA GLU A 26 -8.30 -5.84 -0.31
C GLU A 26 -9.10 -5.73 -1.61
N ALA A 27 -8.45 -5.91 -2.76
CA ALA A 27 -9.09 -5.84 -4.07
C ALA A 27 -10.17 -6.92 -4.24
N LEU A 28 -9.86 -8.18 -3.95
CA LEU A 28 -10.82 -9.28 -3.96
C LEU A 28 -11.98 -9.05 -2.99
N TYR A 29 -11.70 -8.46 -1.83
CA TYR A 29 -12.74 -8.14 -0.87
C TYR A 29 -13.72 -7.09 -1.42
N LEU A 30 -13.20 -5.99 -1.97
CA LEU A 30 -14.01 -4.96 -2.60
C LEU A 30 -14.83 -5.51 -3.77
N GLU A 31 -14.22 -6.39 -4.59
CA GLU A 31 -14.91 -7.05 -5.70
C GLU A 31 -16.03 -7.98 -5.22
N ASN A 32 -15.77 -8.85 -4.25
CA ASN A 32 -16.77 -9.76 -3.68
C ASN A 32 -17.97 -9.04 -3.08
N GLN A 33 -17.76 -7.86 -2.48
CA GLN A 33 -18.83 -7.04 -1.93
C GLN A 33 -19.55 -6.18 -2.98
N LYS A 34 -19.15 -6.27 -4.26
CA LYS A 34 -19.57 -5.38 -5.37
C LYS A 34 -19.35 -3.90 -5.05
N LEU A 35 -18.34 -3.63 -4.23
CA LEU A 35 -17.86 -2.31 -3.85
C LEU A 35 -16.70 -1.87 -4.77
N GLY A 36 -16.18 -2.77 -5.61
CA GLY A 36 -15.20 -2.46 -6.66
C GLY A 36 -15.78 -1.58 -7.77
N GLY A 37 -14.93 -0.77 -8.42
CA GLY A 37 -15.28 0.04 -9.59
C GLY A 37 -15.88 1.44 -9.31
N TYR A 38 -16.46 1.66 -8.12
CA TYR A 38 -17.09 2.95 -7.79
C TYR A 38 -16.12 4.00 -7.21
N GLY A 39 -14.90 3.60 -6.89
CA GLY A 39 -13.81 4.50 -6.48
C GLY A 39 -12.62 4.33 -7.41
N THR A 40 -12.63 4.99 -8.57
CA THR A 40 -11.59 4.87 -9.61
C THR A 40 -10.19 5.09 -9.05
N SER A 41 -10.02 5.99 -8.08
CA SER A 41 -8.73 6.26 -7.43
C SER A 41 -8.24 5.12 -6.53
N LEU A 42 -9.12 4.46 -5.76
CA LEU A 42 -8.75 3.34 -4.89
C LEU A 42 -8.43 2.08 -5.72
N ASP A 43 -9.27 1.75 -6.69
CA ASP A 43 -9.05 0.60 -7.57
C ASP A 43 -7.80 0.80 -8.46
N SER A 44 -7.60 2.01 -9.01
CA SER A 44 -6.37 2.35 -9.73
C SER A 44 -5.15 2.27 -8.81
N PHE A 45 -5.24 2.78 -7.58
CA PHE A 45 -4.14 2.66 -6.62
C PHE A 45 -3.79 1.19 -6.33
N LEU A 46 -4.77 0.35 -5.99
CA LEU A 46 -4.53 -1.07 -5.70
C LEU A 46 -3.92 -1.81 -6.91
N ARG A 47 -4.40 -1.54 -8.13
CA ARG A 47 -3.91 -2.21 -9.35
C ARG A 47 -2.53 -1.72 -9.79
N TYR A 48 -2.31 -0.41 -9.86
CA TYR A 48 -1.05 0.15 -10.36
C TYR A 48 0.09 0.07 -9.33
N SER A 49 -0.22 0.13 -8.03
CA SER A 49 0.81 -0.01 -6.99
C SER A 49 1.50 -1.38 -7.02
N ILE A 50 0.78 -2.47 -7.28
CA ILE A 50 1.40 -3.81 -7.42
C ILE A 50 2.41 -3.82 -8.57
N VAL A 51 2.02 -3.31 -9.74
CA VAL A 51 2.88 -3.27 -10.93
C VAL A 51 4.10 -2.38 -10.68
N ALA A 52 3.90 -1.20 -10.09
CA ALA A 52 4.99 -0.28 -9.75
C ALA A 52 5.98 -0.94 -8.78
N LEU A 53 5.48 -1.58 -7.71
CA LEU A 53 6.32 -2.29 -6.74
C LEU A 53 7.11 -3.43 -7.39
N MET A 54 6.48 -4.25 -8.24
CA MET A 54 7.19 -5.33 -8.94
C MET A 54 8.36 -4.80 -9.78
N ILE A 55 8.15 -3.70 -10.51
CA ILE A 55 9.18 -3.05 -11.31
C ILE A 55 10.30 -2.50 -10.41
N SER A 56 9.95 -1.82 -9.31
CA SER A 56 10.92 -1.28 -8.34
C SER A 56 11.75 -2.38 -7.70
N PHE A 57 11.15 -3.48 -7.25
CA PHE A 57 11.88 -4.63 -6.69
C PHE A 57 12.80 -5.30 -7.72
N PHE A 58 12.38 -5.40 -8.98
CA PHE A 58 13.22 -5.91 -10.06
C PHE A 58 14.47 -5.03 -10.26
N PHE A 59 14.29 -3.71 -10.36
CA PHE A 59 15.43 -2.79 -10.51
C PHE A 59 16.32 -2.76 -9.27
N GLN A 60 15.76 -2.75 -8.06
CA GLN A 60 16.52 -2.83 -6.81
C GLN A 60 17.41 -4.08 -6.81
N THR A 61 16.87 -5.23 -7.23
CA THR A 61 17.62 -6.50 -7.31
C THR A 61 18.73 -6.40 -8.35
N LEU A 62 18.42 -5.91 -9.56
CA LEU A 62 19.39 -5.75 -10.64
C LEU A 62 20.57 -4.85 -10.23
N PHE A 63 20.28 -3.67 -9.68
CA PHE A 63 21.30 -2.73 -9.23
C PHE A 63 22.08 -3.24 -8.00
N SER A 64 21.46 -4.08 -7.17
CA SER A 64 22.12 -4.76 -6.04
C SER A 64 23.09 -5.85 -6.46
N LEU A 65 23.02 -6.36 -7.70
CA LEU A 65 24.01 -7.32 -8.23
C LEU A 65 25.25 -6.63 -8.81
N ILE A 66 25.13 -5.35 -9.20
CA ILE A 66 26.23 -4.60 -9.80
C ILE A 66 27.20 -4.13 -8.71
N HIS A 67 28.47 -4.56 -8.79
CA HIS A 67 29.54 -4.19 -7.85
C HIS A 67 30.14 -2.81 -8.13
N LYS A 68 29.28 -1.80 -8.27
CA LYS A 68 29.70 -0.39 -8.46
C LYS A 68 29.02 0.49 -7.41
N ALA A 69 29.75 1.46 -6.87
CA ALA A 69 29.23 2.37 -5.84
C ALA A 69 27.99 3.14 -6.31
N TRP A 70 27.99 3.63 -7.56
CA TRP A 70 26.83 4.34 -8.13
C TRP A 70 25.59 3.44 -8.26
N ALA A 71 25.76 2.18 -8.65
CA ALA A 71 24.64 1.22 -8.79
C ALA A 71 24.03 0.90 -7.41
N ARG A 72 24.87 0.73 -6.38
CA ARG A 72 24.40 0.60 -4.99
C ARG A 72 23.64 1.84 -4.53
N GLY A 73 24.06 3.03 -4.97
CA GLY A 73 23.36 4.29 -4.66
C GLY A 73 21.96 4.29 -5.21
N ILE A 74 21.79 3.88 -6.47
CA ILE A 74 20.48 3.72 -7.11
C ILE A 74 19.64 2.70 -6.36
N ALA A 75 20.21 1.53 -6.01
CA ALA A 75 19.48 0.50 -5.25
C ALA A 75 18.97 1.02 -3.88
N ILE A 76 19.75 1.85 -3.18
CA ILE A 76 19.33 2.48 -1.92
C ILE A 76 18.17 3.46 -2.13
N VAL A 77 18.21 4.27 -3.19
CA VAL A 77 17.12 5.20 -3.52
C VAL A 77 15.83 4.45 -3.83
N ILE A 78 15.91 3.37 -4.62
CA ILE A 78 14.74 2.53 -4.92
C ILE A 78 14.21 1.86 -3.65
N ALA A 79 15.08 1.32 -2.80
CA ALA A 79 14.66 0.72 -1.53
C ALA A 79 13.95 1.73 -0.62
N LEU A 80 14.41 2.99 -0.58
CA LEU A 80 13.76 4.07 0.14
C LEU A 80 12.38 4.42 -0.45
N GLU A 81 12.27 4.45 -1.78
CA GLU A 81 10.99 4.67 -2.46
C GLU A 81 9.97 3.58 -2.11
N ILE A 82 10.35 2.31 -2.16
CA ILE A 82 9.50 1.17 -1.76
C ILE A 82 9.07 1.30 -0.30
N PHE A 83 10.02 1.60 0.60
CA PHE A 83 9.74 1.80 2.02
C PHE A 83 8.71 2.91 2.25
N ILE A 84 8.89 4.08 1.62
CA ILE A 84 7.95 5.20 1.70
C ILE A 84 6.59 4.80 1.12
N HIS A 85 6.57 4.10 -0.02
CA HIS A 85 5.34 3.62 -0.65
C HIS A 85 4.56 2.69 0.28
N ASN A 86 5.22 1.77 0.98
CA ASN A 86 4.57 0.85 1.91
C ASN A 86 4.04 1.54 3.17
N ILE A 87 4.76 2.55 3.70
CA ILE A 87 4.24 3.41 4.77
C ILE A 87 2.99 4.17 4.32
N LEU A 88 3.03 4.80 3.13
CA LEU A 88 1.89 5.53 2.59
C LEU A 88 0.70 4.61 2.35
N SER A 89 0.96 3.39 1.88
CA SER A 89 -0.06 2.36 1.66
C SER A 89 -0.71 1.91 2.96
N LEU A 90 0.07 1.72 4.03
CA LEU A 90 -0.44 1.41 5.36
C LEU A 90 -1.33 2.54 5.89
N ILE A 91 -0.88 3.80 5.81
CA ILE A 91 -1.67 4.97 6.20
C ILE A 91 -2.96 5.04 5.40
N PHE A 92 -2.85 4.85 4.08
CA PHE A 92 -3.99 4.88 3.17
C PHE A 92 -5.00 3.78 3.50
N LEU A 93 -4.58 2.55 3.82
CA LEU A 93 -5.47 1.46 4.21
C LEU A 93 -6.07 1.63 5.62
N ILE A 94 -5.34 2.23 6.55
CA ILE A 94 -5.91 2.58 7.86
C ILE A 94 -7.02 3.62 7.69
N THR A 95 -6.79 4.61 6.81
CA THR A 95 -7.72 5.72 6.54
C THR A 95 -8.76 5.41 5.46
N SER A 96 -8.62 4.29 4.74
CA SER A 96 -9.45 3.94 3.57
C SER A 96 -10.92 3.89 3.94
N LYS A 97 -11.29 3.27 5.07
CA LYS A 97 -12.68 3.22 5.55
C LYS A 97 -13.36 4.59 5.46
N LYS A 98 -12.76 5.66 5.97
CA LYS A 98 -13.37 7.00 5.94
C LYS A 98 -13.52 7.53 4.51
N ARG A 99 -12.49 7.34 3.67
CA ARG A 99 -12.51 7.80 2.26
C ARG A 99 -13.49 7.01 1.41
N THR A 100 -13.48 5.70 1.54
CA THR A 100 -14.34 4.76 0.84
C THR A 100 -15.80 4.99 1.23
N MET A 101 -16.12 5.17 2.52
CA MET A 101 -17.47 5.54 2.96
C MET A 101 -17.93 6.88 2.36
N LYS A 102 -17.05 7.89 2.32
CA LYS A 102 -17.35 9.18 1.68
C LYS A 102 -17.55 9.08 0.16
N MET A 103 -16.84 8.17 -0.52
CA MET A 103 -17.07 7.91 -1.95
C MET A 103 -18.41 7.20 -2.15
N PHE A 104 -18.71 6.18 -1.33
CA PHE A 104 -19.99 5.49 -1.42
C PHE A 104 -21.18 6.42 -1.17
N SER A 105 -21.10 7.34 -0.21
CA SER A 105 -22.17 8.31 0.02
C SER A 105 -22.52 9.13 -1.22
N MET A 106 -21.57 9.37 -2.13
CA MET A 106 -21.80 10.10 -3.38
C MET A 106 -22.55 9.29 -4.45
N LEU A 107 -22.65 7.97 -4.30
CA LEU A 107 -23.41 7.10 -5.23
C LEU A 107 -24.90 7.03 -4.90
N PHE A 108 -25.29 7.46 -3.70
CA PHE A 108 -26.68 7.46 -3.25
C PHE A 108 -27.30 8.85 -3.46
N ILE A 109 -27.13 9.38 -4.67
CA ILE A 109 -27.83 10.57 -5.12
C ILE A 109 -29.21 10.12 -5.65
N PRO A 110 -30.33 10.77 -5.25
CA PRO A 110 -31.64 10.41 -5.74
C PRO A 110 -31.71 10.52 -7.28
N GLY A 111 -32.02 9.42 -7.96
CA GLY A 111 -32.18 9.38 -9.43
C GLY A 111 -31.05 8.72 -10.21
N GLU A 112 -29.93 8.33 -9.57
CA GLU A 112 -28.88 7.54 -10.23
C GLU A 112 -29.04 6.03 -9.97
N MET A 113 -28.90 5.22 -11.04
CA MET A 113 -28.99 3.75 -10.99
C MET A 113 -27.87 3.05 -10.20
N SER A 114 -26.79 3.77 -9.88
CA SER A 114 -25.58 3.24 -9.24
C SER A 114 -25.84 2.74 -7.80
N GLY A 115 -26.71 3.43 -7.04
CA GLY A 115 -27.07 3.05 -5.67
C GLY A 115 -27.93 1.78 -5.56
N ASP A 116 -28.76 1.48 -6.57
CA ASP A 116 -29.76 0.42 -6.52
C ASP A 116 -29.17 -0.99 -6.39
N ILE A 117 -28.02 -1.22 -7.04
CA ILE A 117 -27.32 -2.51 -7.00
C ILE A 117 -26.80 -2.79 -5.58
N ILE A 118 -26.28 -1.75 -4.92
CA ILE A 118 -25.72 -1.85 -3.57
C ILE A 118 -26.85 -2.05 -2.55
N MET A 119 -27.95 -1.29 -2.67
CA MET A 119 -29.15 -1.43 -1.84
C MET A 119 -29.72 -2.85 -1.88
N LYS A 120 -29.89 -3.41 -3.09
CA LYS A 120 -30.39 -4.79 -3.27
C LYS A 120 -29.44 -5.85 -2.74
N LYS A 121 -28.13 -5.69 -2.94
CA LYS A 121 -27.14 -6.70 -2.52
C LYS A 121 -27.01 -6.79 -1.00
N HIS A 122 -27.05 -5.66 -0.32
CA HIS A 122 -26.80 -5.55 1.12
C HIS A 122 -28.08 -5.38 1.95
N ASN A 123 -29.25 -5.47 1.31
CA ASN A 123 -30.57 -5.31 1.94
C ASN A 123 -30.64 -4.05 2.82
N CYS A 124 -30.20 -2.92 2.26
CA CYS A 124 -30.17 -1.63 2.93
C CYS A 124 -30.87 -0.58 2.07
N CYS A 125 -31.38 0.48 2.70
CA CYS A 125 -32.11 1.55 2.03
C CYS A 125 -31.53 2.91 2.36
N GLY A 126 -31.23 3.71 1.32
CA GLY A 126 -30.67 5.05 1.47
C GLY A 126 -29.29 5.06 2.13
N TRP A 127 -28.56 6.16 1.99
CA TRP A 127 -27.24 6.26 2.64
C TRP A 127 -27.35 6.51 4.14
N ASP A 128 -27.90 7.67 4.53
CA ASP A 128 -28.08 8.07 5.93
C ASP A 128 -29.55 8.05 6.37
N ASN A 129 -30.49 7.93 5.44
CA ASN A 129 -31.92 7.92 5.74
C ASN A 129 -32.67 6.93 4.82
N SER A 130 -33.21 5.87 5.43
CA SER A 130 -33.96 4.81 4.74
C SER A 130 -35.32 5.27 4.20
N THR A 131 -35.83 6.42 4.64
CA THR A 131 -37.10 6.98 4.16
C THR A 131 -36.97 7.76 2.85
N GLN A 132 -35.75 8.14 2.43
CA GLN A 132 -35.52 8.91 1.19
C GLN A 132 -35.89 8.15 -0.09
N TYR A 133 -36.00 6.83 -0.02
CA TYR A 133 -36.28 5.94 -1.15
C TYR A 133 -37.55 5.09 -0.93
N LEU A 134 -38.53 5.64 -0.19
CA LEU A 134 -39.85 5.03 0.02
C LEU A 134 -40.46 4.56 -1.31
N GLY A 135 -40.63 3.25 -1.47
CA GLY A 135 -41.15 2.60 -2.69
C GLY A 135 -40.13 1.81 -3.52
N LEU A 136 -38.82 2.01 -3.31
CA LEU A 136 -37.74 1.28 -4.00
C LEU A 136 -37.08 0.21 -3.13
N CYS A 137 -37.21 0.32 -1.80
CA CYS A 137 -36.64 -0.64 -0.85
C CYS A 137 -37.54 -0.81 0.38
N THR A 138 -37.52 -1.99 0.99
CA THR A 138 -38.32 -2.35 2.18
C THR A 138 -37.51 -2.42 3.47
N SER A 139 -36.18 -2.22 3.39
CA SER A 139 -35.29 -2.28 4.55
C SER A 139 -35.32 -0.97 5.34
N ASN A 140 -35.47 -1.07 6.66
CA ASN A 140 -35.37 0.08 7.57
C ASN A 140 -33.91 0.42 7.92
N ILE A 141 -32.95 -0.43 7.54
CA ILE A 141 -31.53 -0.29 7.85
C ILE A 141 -30.86 0.57 6.78
N THR A 142 -30.04 1.52 7.21
CA THR A 142 -29.32 2.42 6.30
C THR A 142 -28.10 1.74 5.67
N CYS A 143 -27.77 2.09 4.43
CA CYS A 143 -26.60 1.53 3.75
C CYS A 143 -25.28 1.99 4.39
N ASN A 144 -25.23 3.18 4.99
CA ASN A 144 -24.06 3.62 5.76
C ASN A 144 -23.78 2.62 6.91
N GLU A 145 -24.80 2.24 7.68
CA GLU A 145 -24.64 1.28 8.77
C GLU A 145 -24.15 -0.09 8.28
N VAL A 146 -24.83 -0.70 7.31
CA VAL A 146 -24.46 -2.02 6.78
C VAL A 146 -23.05 -2.01 6.19
N ILE A 147 -22.76 -1.05 5.32
CA ILE A 147 -21.46 -0.97 4.64
C ILE A 147 -20.35 -0.63 5.63
N SER A 148 -20.60 0.22 6.64
CA SER A 148 -19.61 0.55 7.67
C SER A 148 -19.20 -0.67 8.52
N ASN A 149 -20.12 -1.63 8.68
CA ASN A 149 -19.94 -2.87 9.41
C ASN A 149 -19.24 -3.97 8.59
N LEU A 150 -19.17 -3.83 7.27
CA LEU A 150 -18.39 -4.71 6.40
C LEU A 150 -16.87 -4.44 6.55
N PHE A 151 -16.45 -3.19 6.69
CA PHE A 151 -15.03 -2.79 6.75
C PHE A 151 -14.17 -3.25 7.96
N PRO A 152 -14.66 -3.40 9.21
CA PRO A 152 -13.79 -3.71 10.36
C PRO A 152 -13.21 -5.14 10.35
N GLY A 153 -13.84 -6.10 9.66
CA GLY A 153 -13.52 -7.53 9.79
C GLY A 153 -12.16 -7.98 9.24
N LYS A 154 -11.46 -7.16 8.44
CA LYS A 154 -10.25 -7.59 7.70
C LYS A 154 -9.01 -6.72 7.91
N LYS A 155 -9.14 -5.59 8.62
CA LYS A 155 -7.97 -4.83 9.10
C LYS A 155 -7.03 -5.69 9.96
N SER A 156 -7.54 -6.76 10.56
CA SER A 156 -6.76 -7.71 11.36
C SER A 156 -5.71 -8.52 10.58
N ILE A 157 -5.84 -8.67 9.25
CA ILE A 157 -4.89 -9.46 8.44
C ILE A 157 -4.01 -8.55 7.58
N ILE A 158 -4.59 -7.52 6.98
CA ILE A 158 -3.89 -6.61 6.06
C ILE A 158 -2.85 -5.76 6.78
N VAL A 159 -3.21 -5.21 7.94
CA VAL A 159 -2.31 -4.33 8.72
C VAL A 159 -1.06 -5.09 9.18
N PRO A 160 -1.14 -6.31 9.75
CA PRO A 160 0.06 -7.09 10.07
C PRO A 160 0.93 -7.41 8.86
N LEU A 161 0.34 -7.80 7.71
CA LEU A 161 1.11 -8.12 6.51
C LEU A 161 1.95 -6.93 6.01
N LEU A 162 1.34 -5.75 5.95
CA LEU A 162 2.07 -4.52 5.59
C LEU A 162 3.07 -4.09 6.64
N SER A 163 2.77 -4.32 7.92
CA SER A 163 3.72 -4.02 9.00
C SER A 163 4.97 -4.90 8.90
N ILE A 164 4.80 -6.19 8.58
CA ILE A 164 5.91 -7.12 8.32
C ILE A 164 6.72 -6.66 7.10
N SER A 165 6.06 -6.28 6.00
CA SER A 165 6.74 -5.73 4.82
C SER A 165 7.58 -4.50 5.16
N ILE A 166 7.04 -3.52 5.89
CA ILE A 166 7.77 -2.30 6.28
C ILE A 166 9.02 -2.63 7.11
N VAL A 167 8.92 -3.60 8.02
CA VAL A 167 10.09 -4.04 8.82
C VAL A 167 11.15 -4.68 7.94
N LEU A 168 10.76 -5.50 6.97
CA LEU A 168 11.68 -6.12 6.01
C LEU A 168 12.35 -5.09 5.10
N ASP A 169 11.58 -4.12 4.60
CA ASP A 169 12.10 -3.04 3.76
C ASP A 169 13.10 -2.17 4.53
N PHE A 170 12.81 -1.86 5.81
CA PHE A 170 13.72 -1.14 6.67
C PHE A 170 15.02 -1.92 6.89
N TYR A 171 14.90 -3.23 7.14
CA TYR A 171 16.06 -4.11 7.27
C TYR A 171 16.91 -4.12 5.99
N ASP A 172 16.28 -4.26 4.82
CA ASP A 172 16.96 -4.23 3.52
C ASP A 172 17.66 -2.90 3.26
N PHE A 173 16.99 -1.79 3.56
CA PHE A 173 17.56 -0.46 3.46
C PHE A 173 18.83 -0.33 4.32
N VAL A 174 18.78 -0.78 5.57
CA VAL A 174 19.93 -0.78 6.49
C VAL A 174 21.06 -1.66 5.95
N VAL A 175 20.76 -2.88 5.49
CA VAL A 175 21.75 -3.81 4.91
C VAL A 175 22.43 -3.19 3.69
N LEU A 176 21.67 -2.54 2.79
CA LEU A 176 22.20 -1.88 1.61
C LEU A 176 23.15 -0.72 1.98
N ILE A 177 22.79 0.09 2.98
CA ILE A 177 23.68 1.16 3.49
C ILE A 177 24.98 0.58 4.06
N TYR A 178 24.90 -0.47 4.87
CA TYR A 178 26.11 -1.11 5.40
C TYR A 178 26.98 -1.71 4.29
N SER A 179 26.38 -2.26 3.23
CA SER A 179 27.12 -2.81 2.09
C SER A 179 27.97 -1.76 1.36
N MET A 180 27.55 -0.49 1.35
CA MET A 180 28.34 0.59 0.75
C MET A 180 29.67 0.84 1.46
N LYS A 181 29.70 0.71 2.80
CA LYS A 181 30.93 0.91 3.58
C LYS A 181 32.04 -0.07 3.19
N PHE A 182 31.68 -1.27 2.75
CA PHE A 182 32.64 -2.29 2.32
C PHE A 182 33.15 -2.10 0.88
N ILE A 183 32.40 -1.41 0.02
CA ILE A 183 32.75 -1.20 -1.39
C ILE A 183 33.62 0.04 -1.57
N SER A 184 33.55 1.01 -0.64
CA SER A 184 34.39 2.20 -0.67
C SER A 184 35.15 2.39 0.66
N PRO A 185 36.20 1.58 0.94
CA PRO A 185 37.11 1.86 2.04
C PRO A 185 37.95 3.14 1.80
N HIS A 186 37.93 3.67 0.57
CA HIS A 186 38.72 4.82 0.14
C HIS A 186 37.95 6.14 0.04
N LEU A 187 36.68 6.21 0.46
CA LEU A 187 36.05 7.52 0.69
C LEU A 187 36.83 8.17 1.84
N PRO A 188 37.60 9.24 1.55
CA PRO A 188 38.45 9.83 2.56
C PRO A 188 37.56 10.22 3.74
N SER A 189 37.93 9.72 4.92
CA SER A 189 37.44 10.26 6.18
C SER A 189 37.39 11.77 6.01
N PHE A 190 36.21 12.37 6.18
CA PHE A 190 36.01 13.81 6.17
C PHE A 190 36.81 14.37 7.37
N LYS A 191 38.14 14.47 7.21
CA LYS A 191 39.03 15.12 8.16
C LYS A 191 38.56 16.56 8.13
N ARG A 192 37.90 16.96 9.21
CA ARG A 192 37.56 18.34 9.51
C ARG A 192 38.82 19.17 9.35
N GLY A 193 38.96 19.81 8.19
CA GLY A 193 39.94 20.85 7.93
C GLY A 193 39.51 22.12 8.64
N TYR A 194 39.50 22.10 9.98
CA TYR A 194 39.65 23.32 10.78
C TYR A 194 41.16 23.53 10.98
N SER A 195 41.88 23.81 9.91
CA SER A 195 43.21 24.41 10.03
C SER A 195 43.02 25.91 10.20
N SER A 196 42.97 26.32 11.46
CA SER A 196 43.53 27.58 11.99
C SER A 196 43.99 28.58 10.92
N ILE A 197 43.14 29.57 10.62
CA ILE A 197 43.57 30.84 10.06
C ILE A 197 44.35 31.54 11.19
N ARG A 198 45.68 31.63 11.03
CA ARG A 198 46.52 32.61 11.72
C ARG A 198 46.73 33.79 10.80
#